data_AF-A0AAU8JNZ9-F1
#
_entry.id   AF-A0AAU8JNZ9-F1
#
_cell.length_a   1.000
_cell.length_b   1.000
_cell.length_c   1.000
_cell.angle_alpha   90.00
_cell.angle_beta   90.00
_cell.angle_gamma   90.00
#
_symmetry.space_group_name_H-M   'P 1'
#
loop_
_entity.id
_entity.type
_entity.pdbx_description
1 polymer ?
#
loop_
_entity_poly.entity_id
_entity_poly.type
_entity_poly.pdbx_seq_one_letter_code
_entity_poly.pdbx_strand_id
1 'polypeptide(L)'
;MDDTPPALELARPVRGVEVLSRQTLGACAPTFGRVELDFEPLPPGGVPRVELACTAHPEPDPAYEAALARGVLRELSGRGTRDPEARRGVPVRALVLVRSLRWHWTDSCERVFDRLGALAVREALACGAEDRSPRLVVTRVRL
;
A
#
# COMPACT_ATOMS: atom_id res chain seq x y z
N MET A 1 16.06 22.45 -16.10
CA MET A 1 15.72 22.81 -14.71
C MET A 1 14.82 21.72 -14.21
N ASP A 2 15.34 20.87 -13.33
CA ASP A 2 14.61 19.75 -12.74
C ASP A 2 13.72 20.31 -11.62
N ASP A 3 12.50 20.71 -11.97
CA ASP A 3 11.51 21.27 -11.05
C ASP A 3 10.76 20.12 -10.34
N THR A 4 11.53 19.17 -9.81
CA THR A 4 10.98 18.08 -9.01
C THR A 4 10.67 18.64 -7.62
N PRO A 5 9.39 18.73 -7.21
CA PRO A 5 9.05 19.26 -5.89
C PRO A 5 9.75 18.43 -4.80
N PRO A 6 10.14 19.07 -3.67
CA PRO A 6 10.83 18.38 -2.59
C PRO A 6 9.95 17.22 -2.13
N ALA A 7 10.50 16.00 -2.17
CA ALA A 7 9.84 14.83 -1.62
C ALA A 7 10.30 14.62 -0.18
N LEU A 8 9.40 14.17 0.67
CA LEU A 8 9.74 13.75 2.02
C LEU A 8 10.37 12.36 1.99
N GLU A 9 11.31 12.16 2.91
CA GLU A 9 11.85 10.85 3.24
C GLU A 9 11.09 10.29 4.44
N LEU A 10 10.96 8.97 4.52
CA LEU A 10 10.53 8.32 5.76
C LEU A 10 11.61 8.53 6.82
N ALA A 11 11.21 9.01 8.00
CA ALA A 11 12.16 9.28 9.08
C ALA A 11 12.86 8.02 9.62
N ARG A 12 12.22 6.86 9.49
CA ARG A 12 12.75 5.56 9.88
C ARG A 12 12.10 4.43 9.06
N PRO A 13 12.70 3.23 9.03
CA PRO A 13 12.02 2.02 8.56
C PRO A 13 10.72 1.75 9.32
N VAL A 14 9.67 1.38 8.59
CA VAL A 14 8.39 0.95 9.16
C VAL A 14 8.07 -0.43 8.63
N ARG A 15 8.08 -1.45 9.50
CA ARG A 15 7.97 -2.87 9.13
C ARG A 15 6.72 -3.52 9.68
N GLY A 16 6.20 -4.51 8.97
CA GLY A 16 5.01 -5.28 9.37
C GLY A 16 3.71 -4.47 9.28
N VAL A 17 3.61 -3.56 8.30
CA VAL A 17 2.36 -2.81 8.06
C VAL A 17 1.33 -3.76 7.47
N GLU A 18 0.30 -4.07 8.25
CA GLU A 18 -0.73 -5.02 7.87
C GLU A 18 -2.06 -4.33 7.56
N VAL A 19 -2.63 -4.65 6.39
CA VAL A 19 -3.96 -4.19 5.99
C VAL A 19 -4.82 -5.38 5.60
N LEU A 20 -6.03 -5.47 6.18
CA LEU A 20 -7.01 -6.52 5.92
C LEU A 20 -8.32 -5.89 5.45
N SER A 21 -8.74 -6.22 4.24
CA SER A 21 -10.12 -6.04 3.81
C SER A 21 -10.90 -7.32 4.07
N ARG A 22 -11.90 -7.25 4.94
CA ARG A 22 -12.73 -8.41 5.29
C ARG A 22 -13.74 -8.70 4.17
N GLN A 23 -13.95 -9.99 3.90
CA GLN A 23 -15.08 -10.44 3.09
C GLN A 23 -16.38 -9.96 3.75
N THR A 24 -17.25 -9.36 2.95
CA THR A 24 -18.60 -9.02 3.39
C THR A 24 -19.51 -10.22 3.17
N LEU A 25 -19.89 -10.92 4.24
CA LEU A 25 -20.88 -12.00 4.17
C LEU A 25 -22.19 -11.48 3.57
N GLY A 26 -22.65 -12.09 2.48
CA GLY A 26 -23.87 -11.70 1.76
C GLY A 26 -23.72 -10.62 0.70
N ALA A 27 -22.50 -10.11 0.43
CA ALA A 27 -22.25 -9.24 -0.71
C ALA A 27 -21.89 -10.06 -1.96
N CYS A 28 -22.48 -9.74 -3.11
CA CYS A 28 -22.12 -10.35 -4.40
C CYS A 28 -20.77 -9.85 -4.96
N ALA A 29 -20.04 -9.01 -4.23
CA ALA A 29 -18.85 -8.33 -4.70
C ALA A 29 -17.57 -8.85 -4.00
N PRO A 30 -16.49 -9.14 -4.75
CA PRO A 30 -15.21 -9.55 -4.18
C PRO A 30 -14.61 -8.39 -3.38
N THR A 31 -14.47 -8.57 -2.07
CA THR A 31 -13.99 -7.54 -1.13
C THR A 31 -12.83 -7.99 -0.24
N PHE A 32 -12.38 -9.24 -0.37
CA PHE A 32 -11.32 -9.82 0.44
C PHE A 32 -9.92 -9.48 -0.11
N GLY A 33 -9.02 -9.19 0.82
CA GLY A 33 -7.58 -9.16 0.56
C GLY A 33 -6.82 -8.84 1.85
N ARG A 34 -5.61 -9.37 1.99
CA ARG A 34 -4.70 -9.04 3.09
C ARG A 34 -3.29 -8.85 2.56
N VAL A 35 -2.62 -7.81 3.04
CA VAL A 35 -1.23 -7.53 2.68
C VAL A 35 -0.42 -7.19 3.91
N GLU A 36 0.87 -7.54 3.86
CA GLU A 36 1.88 -7.13 4.83
C GLU A 36 3.05 -6.51 4.08
N LEU A 37 3.40 -5.28 4.43
CA LEU A 37 4.43 -4.47 3.75
C LEU A 37 5.46 -3.93 4.74
N ASP A 38 6.71 -3.84 4.28
CA ASP A 38 7.74 -3.02 4.91
C ASP A 38 8.02 -1.78 4.06
N PHE A 39 8.33 -0.68 4.72
CA PHE A 39 8.68 0.60 4.11
C PHE A 39 10.07 1.00 4.58
N GLU A 40 11.02 1.00 3.66
CA GLU A 40 12.40 1.40 3.90
C GLU A 40 12.63 2.81 3.32
N PRO A 41 13.22 3.75 4.08
CA PRO A 41 13.59 5.05 3.57
C PRO A 41 14.54 4.91 2.37
N LEU A 42 14.34 5.76 1.36
CA LEU A 42 15.29 5.88 0.27
C LEU A 42 16.24 7.06 0.54
N PRO A 43 17.50 6.96 0.09
CA PRO A 43 18.40 8.11 0.13
C PRO A 43 17.89 9.25 -0.77
N PRO A 44 18.40 10.48 -0.58
CA PRO A 44 18.06 11.61 -1.43
C PRO A 44 18.25 11.27 -2.92
N GLY A 45 17.24 11.56 -3.73
CA GLY A 45 17.25 11.24 -5.17
C GLY A 45 16.76 9.83 -5.53
N GLY A 46 16.54 8.94 -4.55
CA GLY A 46 16.00 7.60 -4.81
C GLY A 46 14.59 7.62 -5.40
N VAL A 47 14.32 6.71 -6.35
CA VAL A 47 13.00 6.57 -6.98
C VAL A 47 12.14 5.61 -6.16
N PRO A 48 10.91 6.01 -5.76
CA PRO A 48 9.98 5.11 -5.08
C PRO A 48 9.72 3.85 -5.91
N ARG A 49 9.79 2.68 -5.27
CA ARG A 49 9.56 1.39 -5.95
C ARG A 49 8.97 0.36 -5.00
N VAL A 50 8.31 -0.63 -5.59
CA VAL A 50 7.68 -1.75 -4.89
C VAL A 50 8.37 -3.03 -5.35
N GLU A 51 8.87 -3.82 -4.41
CA GLU A 51 9.54 -5.08 -4.66
C GLU A 51 8.77 -6.20 -3.96
N LEU A 52 8.50 -7.29 -4.69
CA LEU A 52 7.85 -8.45 -4.13
C LEU A 52 8.91 -9.30 -3.40
N ALA A 53 8.82 -9.39 -2.08
CA ALA A 53 9.63 -10.28 -1.25
C ALA A 53 8.80 -11.46 -0.72
N CYS A 54 7.65 -11.72 -1.35
CA CYS A 54 6.66 -12.70 -0.93
C CYS A 54 7.08 -14.10 -1.38
N THR A 55 7.07 -15.05 -0.46
CA THR A 55 7.25 -16.49 -0.75
C THR A 55 5.99 -17.30 -0.42
N ALA A 56 4.83 -16.63 -0.27
CA ALA A 56 3.60 -17.23 0.22
C ALA A 56 2.91 -18.14 -0.82
N HIS A 57 2.08 -19.06 -0.33
CA HIS A 57 1.20 -19.91 -1.15
C HIS A 57 -0.29 -19.66 -0.79
N PRO A 58 -1.23 -19.64 -1.77
CA PRO A 58 -0.96 -19.69 -3.21
C PRO A 58 -0.07 -18.51 -3.63
N GLU A 59 0.73 -18.71 -4.68
CA GLU A 59 1.56 -17.64 -5.23
C GLU A 59 0.67 -16.42 -5.51
N PRO A 60 1.17 -15.19 -5.28
CA PRO A 60 0.37 -14.03 -5.54
C PRO A 60 0.01 -13.94 -7.02
N ASP A 61 -1.25 -13.59 -7.31
CA ASP A 61 -1.67 -13.34 -8.68
C ASP A 61 -0.97 -12.07 -9.21
N PRO A 62 -0.30 -12.11 -10.38
CA PRO A 62 0.40 -10.95 -10.94
C PRO A 62 -0.49 -9.70 -11.11
N ALA A 63 -1.78 -9.87 -11.38
CA ALA A 63 -2.73 -8.75 -11.49
C ALA A 63 -2.93 -8.07 -10.13
N TYR A 64 -2.97 -8.85 -9.04
CA TYR A 64 -3.11 -8.33 -7.69
C TYR A 64 -1.83 -7.64 -7.21
N GLU A 65 -0.67 -8.16 -7.57
CA GLU A 65 0.62 -7.50 -7.32
C GLU A 65 0.71 -6.14 -8.02
N ALA A 66 0.41 -6.11 -9.32
CA ALA A 66 0.43 -4.88 -10.11
C ALA A 66 -0.57 -3.84 -9.57
N ALA A 67 -1.76 -4.29 -9.16
CA ALA A 67 -2.76 -3.43 -8.55
C ALA A 67 -2.29 -2.87 -7.20
N LEU A 68 -1.70 -3.71 -6.35
CA LEU A 68 -1.11 -3.30 -5.07
C LEU A 68 -0.03 -2.24 -5.28
N ALA A 69 0.91 -2.50 -6.19
CA ALA A 69 2.02 -1.59 -6.49
C ALA A 69 1.51 -0.24 -7.02
N ARG A 70 0.50 -0.24 -7.89
CA ARG A 70 -0.17 0.97 -8.38
C ARG A 70 -0.78 1.78 -7.23
N GLY A 71 -1.48 1.12 -6.31
CA GLY A 71 -2.05 1.75 -5.12
C GLY A 71 -1.00 2.42 -4.23
N VAL A 72 0.08 1.69 -3.94
CA VAL A 72 1.23 2.18 -3.16
C VAL A 72 1.86 3.41 -3.83
N LEU A 73 2.25 3.28 -5.10
CA LEU A 73 2.95 4.34 -5.84
C LEU A 73 2.10 5.61 -6.00
N ARG A 74 0.79 5.43 -6.27
CA ARG A 74 -0.15 6.55 -6.34
C ARG A 74 -0.20 7.29 -5.01
N GLU A 75 -0.32 6.57 -3.89
CA GLU A 75 -0.43 7.20 -2.58
C GLU A 75 0.86 7.87 -2.11
N LEU A 76 2.02 7.26 -2.40
CA LEU A 76 3.34 7.85 -2.17
C LEU A 76 3.53 9.14 -2.97
N SER A 77 3.01 9.21 -4.20
CA SER A 77 3.13 10.42 -5.03
C SER A 77 2.43 11.64 -4.42
N GLY A 78 1.44 11.44 -3.55
CA GLY A 78 0.63 12.53 -2.97
C GLY A 78 -0.19 13.31 -4.00
N ARG A 79 -0.28 12.83 -5.25
CA ARG A 79 -0.98 13.48 -6.38
C ARG A 79 -2.38 12.90 -6.57
N GLY A 80 -3.21 12.86 -5.51
CA GLY A 80 -4.60 12.44 -5.63
C GLY A 80 -5.39 13.35 -6.59
N THR A 81 -5.47 12.99 -7.88
CA THR A 81 -6.08 13.85 -8.91
C THR A 81 -7.54 13.49 -9.24
N ARG A 82 -8.00 12.27 -8.93
CA ARG A 82 -9.37 11.81 -9.27
C ARG A 82 -10.07 10.94 -8.21
N ASP A 83 -9.32 10.32 -7.30
CA ASP A 83 -9.89 9.60 -6.17
C ASP A 83 -10.03 10.57 -4.98
N PRO A 84 -11.26 10.87 -4.50
CA PRO A 84 -11.48 11.76 -3.36
C PRO A 84 -10.82 11.24 -2.09
N GLU A 85 -10.63 9.94 -2.00
CA GLU A 85 -9.99 9.33 -0.86
C GLU A 85 -8.47 9.42 -0.93
N ALA A 86 -7.85 9.54 -2.11
CA ALA A 86 -6.40 9.47 -2.29
C ALA A 86 -5.67 10.60 -1.53
N ARG A 87 -4.50 10.27 -0.99
CA ARG A 87 -3.67 11.26 -0.27
C ARG A 87 -3.30 12.41 -1.20
N ARG A 88 -3.53 13.62 -0.70
CA ARG A 88 -2.99 14.87 -1.24
C ARG A 88 -1.92 15.37 -0.31
N GLY A 89 -0.72 15.61 -0.81
CA GLY A 89 0.38 16.09 0.00
C GLY A 89 1.73 15.95 -0.68
N VAL A 90 2.78 16.20 0.10
CA VAL A 90 4.16 16.12 -0.39
C VAL A 90 4.48 14.67 -0.81
N PRO A 91 5.07 14.43 -1.99
CA PRO A 91 5.50 13.10 -2.39
C PRO A 91 6.43 12.47 -1.36
N VAL A 92 6.38 11.15 -1.18
CA VAL A 92 7.26 10.42 -0.25
C VAL A 92 8.10 9.39 -1.01
N ARG A 93 9.39 9.31 -0.68
CA ARG A 93 10.32 8.34 -1.27
C ARG A 93 10.52 7.15 -0.32
N ALA A 94 10.15 5.96 -0.79
CA ALA A 94 10.29 4.72 -0.05
C ALA A 94 10.55 3.53 -0.99
N LEU A 95 11.35 2.57 -0.53
CA LEU A 95 11.36 1.21 -1.04
C LEU A 95 10.31 0.42 -0.26
N VAL A 96 9.36 -0.18 -0.96
CA VAL A 96 8.28 -0.94 -0.33
C VAL A 96 8.47 -2.43 -0.62
N LEU A 97 8.63 -3.23 0.42
CA LEU A 97 8.80 -4.68 0.32
C LEU A 97 7.47 -5.37 0.63
N VAL A 98 6.92 -6.10 -0.32
CA VAL A 98 5.71 -6.91 -0.10
C VAL A 98 6.11 -8.22 0.56
N ARG A 99 5.80 -8.38 1.85
CA ARG A 99 6.13 -9.59 2.63
C ARG A 99 5.09 -10.68 2.48
N SER A 100 3.82 -10.28 2.42
CA SER A 100 2.69 -11.20 2.24
C SER A 100 1.60 -10.56 1.41
N LEU A 101 1.01 -11.35 0.51
CA LEU A 101 -0.21 -11.02 -0.23
C LEU A 101 -1.12 -12.24 -0.16
N ARG A 102 -2.26 -12.10 0.53
CA ARG A 102 -3.28 -13.14 0.59
C ARG A 102 -4.51 -12.70 -0.18
N TRP A 103 -4.99 -13.62 -1.01
CA TRP A 103 -6.10 -13.43 -1.91
C TRP A 103 -6.99 -14.68 -1.89
N HIS A 104 -8.19 -14.55 -2.45
CA HIS A 104 -9.10 -15.65 -2.65
C HIS A 104 -9.73 -15.54 -4.04
N TRP A 105 -9.72 -16.63 -4.80
CA TRP A 105 -10.07 -16.66 -6.22
C TRP A 105 -11.50 -16.16 -6.54
N THR A 106 -12.46 -16.28 -5.61
CA THR A 106 -13.81 -15.72 -5.78
C THR A 106 -14.04 -14.40 -5.07
N ASP A 107 -13.26 -14.09 -4.03
CA ASP A 107 -13.55 -12.98 -3.12
C ASP A 107 -12.56 -11.82 -3.27
N SER A 108 -11.55 -11.94 -4.13
CA SER A 108 -10.56 -10.90 -4.37
C SER A 108 -10.69 -10.29 -5.77
N CYS A 109 -10.34 -9.01 -5.88
CA CYS A 109 -10.20 -8.34 -7.17
C CYS A 109 -9.11 -7.25 -7.07
N GLU A 110 -8.60 -6.81 -8.22
CA GLU A 110 -7.52 -5.81 -8.30
C GLU A 110 -7.81 -4.54 -7.50
N ARG A 111 -9.06 -4.06 -7.53
CA ARG A 111 -9.45 -2.83 -6.83
C ARG A 111 -9.28 -2.93 -5.32
N VAL A 112 -9.43 -4.13 -4.74
CA VAL A 112 -9.12 -4.36 -3.33
C VAL A 112 -7.65 -4.10 -3.08
N PHE A 113 -6.75 -4.71 -3.84
CA PHE A 113 -5.30 -4.58 -3.64
C PHE A 113 -4.78 -3.17 -3.92
N ASP A 114 -5.32 -2.50 -4.93
CA ASP A 114 -5.06 -1.08 -5.18
C ASP A 114 -5.41 -0.22 -3.95
N ARG A 115 -6.55 -0.50 -3.30
CA ARG A 115 -6.94 0.20 -2.08
C ARG A 115 -6.10 -0.18 -0.87
N LEU A 116 -5.76 -1.45 -0.71
CA LEU A 116 -4.90 -1.93 0.38
C LEU A 116 -3.52 -1.27 0.33
N GLY A 117 -2.94 -1.12 -0.86
CA GLY A 117 -1.66 -0.44 -1.06
C GLY A 117 -1.69 1.01 -0.59
N ALA A 118 -2.75 1.75 -0.94
CA ALA A 118 -2.93 3.13 -0.49
C ALA A 118 -3.09 3.22 1.03
N LEU A 119 -3.86 2.32 1.64
CA LEU A 119 -4.04 2.31 3.09
C LEU A 119 -2.75 1.96 3.85
N ALA A 120 -1.95 1.04 3.32
CA ALA A 120 -0.67 0.68 3.92
C ALA A 120 0.31 1.85 3.93
N VAL A 121 0.36 2.64 2.85
CA VAL A 121 1.16 3.88 2.81
C VAL A 121 0.69 4.86 3.90
N ARG A 122 -0.61 5.09 4.06
CA ARG A 122 -1.11 6.00 5.11
C ARG A 122 -0.70 5.57 6.50
N GLU A 123 -0.83 4.27 6.79
CA GLU A 123 -0.45 3.72 8.08
C GLU A 123 1.05 3.86 8.32
N ALA A 124 1.88 3.60 7.31
CA ALA A 124 3.34 3.78 7.42
C ALA A 124 3.71 5.24 7.72
N LEU A 125 3.06 6.20 7.05
CA LEU A 125 3.29 7.62 7.29
C LEU A 125 2.81 8.06 8.68
N ALA A 126 1.66 7.57 9.13
CA ALA A 126 1.15 7.83 10.47
C ALA A 126 2.08 7.27 11.54
N CYS A 127 2.63 6.06 11.33
CA CYS A 127 3.65 5.49 12.20
C CYS A 127 4.88 6.40 12.30
N GLY A 128 5.40 6.84 11.16
CA GLY A 128 6.55 7.75 11.10
C GLY A 128 6.30 9.05 11.87
N ALA A 129 5.14 9.68 11.65
CA ALA A 129 4.76 10.94 12.27
C ALA A 129 4.48 10.84 13.78
N GLU A 130 3.89 9.74 14.23
CA GLU A 130 3.47 9.55 15.63
C GLU A 130 4.50 8.76 16.47
N ASP A 131 5.65 8.42 15.89
CA ASP A 131 6.68 7.56 16.50
C ASP A 131 6.15 6.25 17.13
N ARG A 132 5.23 5.60 16.42
CA ARG A 132 4.60 4.35 16.87
C ARG A 132 4.89 3.16 15.96
N SER A 133 4.61 1.96 16.48
CA SER A 133 4.55 0.73 15.70
C SER A 133 3.27 0.66 14.83
N PRO A 134 3.30 -0.07 13.70
CA PRO A 134 2.12 -0.33 12.90
C PRO A 134 1.03 -1.04 13.68
N ARG A 135 -0.21 -0.69 13.34
CA ARG A 135 -1.42 -1.34 13.81
C ARG A 135 -2.10 -2.01 12.62
N LEU A 136 -2.81 -3.11 12.89
CA LEU A 136 -3.62 -3.74 11.86
C LEU A 136 -4.72 -2.77 11.39
N VAL A 137 -4.68 -2.43 10.11
CA VAL A 137 -5.74 -1.66 9.47
C VAL A 137 -6.81 -2.62 8.96
N VAL A 138 -7.92 -2.71 9.69
CA VAL A 138 -9.11 -3.46 9.24
C VAL A 138 -10.02 -2.52 8.46
N THR A 139 -10.28 -2.87 7.20
CA THR A 139 -11.13 -2.08 6.32
C THR A 139 -12.22 -2.94 5.66
N ARG A 140 -13.15 -2.26 4.99
CA ARG A 140 -14.09 -2.86 4.04
C ARG A 140 -13.98 -2.08 2.76
N VAL A 141 -13.23 -2.61 1.79
CA VAL A 141 -13.18 -2.01 0.46
C VAL A 141 -14.57 -2.12 -0.15
N ARG A 142 -15.16 -0.97 -0.50
CA ARG A 142 -16.38 -0.91 -1.31
C ARG A 142 -15.96 -0.75 -2.76
N LEU A 143 -16.47 -1.63 -3.63
CA LEU A 143 -16.34 -1.51 -5.08
C LEU A 143 -17.33 -0.46 -5.60
#